data_AF-A0A847ISJ7-F1
#
_entry.id   AF-A0A847ISJ7-F1
#
_cell.length_a   1.000
_cell.length_b   1.000
_cell.length_c   1.000
_cell.angle_alpha   90.00
_cell.angle_beta   90.00
_cell.angle_gamma   90.00
#
_symmetry.space_group_name_H-M   'P 1'
#
loop_
_entity.id
_entity.type
_entity.pdbx_description
1 polymer ?
#
loop_
_entity_poly.entity_id
_entity_poly.type
_entity_poly.pdbx_seq_one_letter_code
_entity_poly.pdbx_strand_id
1 'polypeptide(L)'
;DLYQKDPEKGRDFITDFSVKMGNYTVERWEELFRFLMVKFLDGNIKKEENGQFLTRKYGKYPIVIHPEYPEWWLKLIVETTGDKLLYQNDNKE
;
A
#
# COMPACT_ATOMS: atom_id res chain seq x y z
N ASP A 1 -39.30 -2.06 17.90
CA ASP A 1 -40.10 -3.20 18.43
C ASP A 1 -39.44 -4.06 19.50
N LEU A 2 -38.12 -4.33 19.49
CA LEU A 2 -37.49 -5.14 20.57
C LEU A 2 -37.40 -4.39 21.91
N TYR A 3 -36.90 -3.15 21.91
CA TYR A 3 -36.74 -2.32 23.11
C TYR A 3 -38.07 -2.00 23.82
N GLN A 4 -39.15 -1.79 23.06
CA GLN A 4 -40.48 -1.52 23.64
C GLN A 4 -41.11 -2.76 24.30
N LYS A 5 -40.71 -3.96 23.87
CA LYS A 5 -41.20 -5.24 24.42
C LYS A 5 -40.32 -5.74 25.56
N ASP A 6 -39.01 -5.52 25.46
CA ASP A 6 -38.00 -5.93 26.44
C ASP A 6 -36.82 -4.94 26.38
N PRO A 7 -36.80 -3.93 27.29
CA PRO A 7 -35.76 -2.91 27.30
C PRO A 7 -34.35 -3.46 27.54
N GLU A 8 -34.20 -4.53 28.33
CA GLU A 8 -32.91 -5.18 28.59
C GLU A 8 -32.34 -5.74 27.28
N LYS A 9 -33.11 -6.58 26.59
CA LYS A 9 -32.69 -7.16 25.30
C LYS A 9 -32.43 -6.10 24.25
N GLY A 10 -33.16 -5.00 24.27
CA GLY A 10 -32.91 -3.86 23.38
C GLY A 10 -31.55 -3.21 23.63
N ARG A 11 -31.15 -3.04 24.89
CA ARG A 11 -29.82 -2.49 25.24
C ARG A 11 -28.70 -3.47 24.92
N ASP A 12 -28.89 -4.76 25.20
CA ASP A 12 -27.92 -5.80 24.87
C ASP A 12 -27.67 -5.85 23.36
N PHE A 13 -28.74 -5.81 22.56
CA PHE A 13 -28.63 -5.80 21.10
C PHE A 13 -27.79 -4.62 20.58
N ILE A 14 -28.06 -3.40 21.06
CA ILE A 14 -27.32 -2.20 20.62
C ILE A 14 -25.86 -2.26 21.10
N THR A 15 -25.63 -2.76 22.31
CA THR A 15 -24.27 -2.93 22.86
C THR A 15 -23.49 -3.93 22.01
N ASP A 16 -24.05 -5.11 21.77
CA ASP A 16 -23.46 -6.15 20.93
C ASP A 16 -23.18 -5.65 19.51
N PHE A 17 -24.15 -4.96 18.91
CA PHE A 17 -23.97 -4.36 17.59
C PHE A 17 -22.82 -3.35 17.59
N SER A 18 -22.76 -2.46 18.57
CA SER A 18 -21.72 -1.44 18.67
C SER A 18 -20.33 -2.05 18.84
N VAL A 19 -20.19 -3.06 19.70
CA VAL A 19 -18.94 -3.80 19.89
C VAL A 19 -18.53 -4.53 18.62
N LYS A 20 -19.48 -5.25 17.98
CA LYS A 20 -19.23 -5.94 16.70
C LYS A 20 -18.78 -4.97 15.62
N MET A 21 -19.40 -3.79 15.54
CA MET A 21 -19.00 -2.78 14.55
C MET A 21 -17.64 -2.16 14.84
N GLY A 22 -17.29 -1.97 16.12
CA GLY A 22 -15.95 -1.54 16.53
C GLY A 22 -14.89 -2.54 16.08
N ASN A 23 -15.09 -3.83 16.39
CA ASN A 23 -14.18 -4.89 16.00
C ASN A 23 -14.05 -5.03 14.47
N TYR A 24 -15.18 -5.03 13.75
CA TYR A 24 -15.19 -5.10 12.29
C TYR A 24 -14.44 -3.93 11.65
N THR A 25 -14.55 -2.74 12.24
CA THR A 25 -13.82 -1.56 11.75
C THR A 25 -12.32 -1.80 11.86
N VAL A 26 -11.82 -2.24 13.02
CA VAL A 26 -10.39 -2.53 13.21
C VAL A 26 -9.93 -3.61 12.24
N GLU A 27 -10.68 -4.70 12.08
CA GLU A 27 -10.38 -5.77 11.13
C GLU A 27 -10.23 -5.26 9.69
N ARG A 28 -11.17 -4.43 9.22
CA ARG A 28 -11.10 -3.79 7.90
C ARG A 28 -9.89 -2.88 7.73
N TRP A 29 -9.50 -2.14 8.78
CA TRP A 29 -8.31 -1.31 8.76
C TRP A 29 -7.03 -2.14 8.67
N GLU A 30 -6.96 -3.27 9.36
CA GLU A 30 -5.81 -4.17 9.25
C GLU A 30 -5.68 -4.80 7.85
N GLU A 31 -6.80 -5.19 7.24
CA GLU A 31 -6.80 -5.67 5.85
C GLU A 31 -6.29 -4.61 4.89
N LEU A 32 -6.76 -3.36 5.05
CA LEU A 32 -6.28 -2.23 4.25
C LEU A 32 -4.78 -1.99 4.47
N PHE A 33 -4.32 -2.01 5.72
CA PHE A 33 -2.92 -1.86 6.05
C PHE A 33 -2.07 -2.95 5.37
N ARG A 34 -2.46 -4.23 5.50
CA ARG A 34 -1.76 -5.35 4.85
C ARG A 34 -1.70 -5.18 3.33
N PHE A 35 -2.81 -4.76 2.72
CA PHE A 35 -2.86 -4.50 1.28
C PHE A 35 -1.89 -3.39 0.85
N LEU A 36 -1.92 -2.24 1.53
CA LEU A 36 -1.04 -1.11 1.23
C LEU A 36 0.43 -1.44 1.49
N MET A 37 0.72 -2.14 2.59
CA MET A 37 2.07 -2.59 2.92
C MET A 37 2.62 -3.46 1.79
N VAL A 38 1.87 -4.46 1.31
CA VAL A 38 2.31 -5.28 0.18
C VAL A 38 2.47 -4.41 -1.06
N LYS A 39 1.50 -3.54 -1.39
CA LYS A 39 1.51 -2.70 -2.58
C LYS A 39 2.79 -1.87 -2.73
N PHE A 40 3.38 -1.42 -1.62
CA PHE A 40 4.54 -0.50 -1.57
C PHE A 40 5.78 -1.01 -0.82
N LEU A 41 5.87 -2.31 -0.50
CA LEU A 41 6.87 -2.91 0.42
C LEU A 41 8.35 -2.59 0.14
N ASP A 42 8.73 -2.43 -1.13
CA ASP A 42 10.11 -2.52 -1.61
C ASP A 42 10.50 -1.37 -2.56
N GLY A 43 9.78 -0.25 -2.50
CA GLY A 43 9.95 0.87 -3.44
C GLY A 43 9.31 0.65 -4.81
N ASN A 44 8.86 -0.58 -5.09
CA ASN A 44 8.05 -0.90 -6.27
C ASN A 44 6.57 -0.69 -5.97
N ILE A 45 5.80 -0.37 -7.01
CA ILE A 45 4.34 -0.28 -6.92
C ILE A 45 3.73 -1.52 -7.58
N LYS A 46 3.07 -2.37 -6.79
CA LYS A 46 2.38 -3.56 -7.33
C LYS A 46 1.04 -3.12 -7.94
N LYS A 47 0.82 -3.42 -9.22
CA LYS A 47 -0.40 -3.07 -9.94
C LYS A 47 -1.58 -3.83 -9.36
N GLU A 48 -2.70 -3.14 -9.26
CA GLU A 48 -3.95 -3.70 -8.78
C GLU A 48 -5.12 -3.09 -9.55
N GLU A 49 -6.23 -3.83 -9.56
CA GLU A 49 -7.52 -3.37 -10.03
C GLU A 49 -8.58 -3.84 -9.03
N ASN A 50 -9.42 -2.93 -8.55
CA ASN A 50 -10.49 -3.21 -7.59
C ASN A 50 -10.01 -3.94 -6.31
N GLY A 51 -8.81 -3.60 -5.81
CA GLY A 51 -8.28 -4.20 -4.58
C GLY A 51 -7.68 -5.60 -4.78
N GLN A 52 -7.51 -6.06 -6.02
CA GLN A 52 -6.83 -7.32 -6.34
C GLN A 52 -5.56 -7.06 -7.14
N PHE A 53 -4.45 -7.67 -6.74
CA PHE A 53 -3.19 -7.52 -7.45
C PHE A 53 -3.25 -8.19 -8.83
N LEU A 54 -2.85 -7.45 -9.86
CA LEU A 54 -2.82 -7.95 -11.21
C LEU A 54 -1.64 -8.93 -11.38
N THR A 55 -1.94 -10.13 -11.86
CA THR A 55 -0.94 -11.14 -12.22
C THR A 55 -1.04 -11.47 -13.72
N ARG A 56 0.01 -12.07 -14.27
CA ARG A 56 -0.07 -12.64 -15.63
C ARG A 56 -0.90 -13.93 -15.58
N LYS A 57 -1.50 -14.33 -16.71
CA LYS A 57 -2.33 -15.56 -16.84
C LYS A 57 -1.73 -16.82 -16.19
N TYR A 58 -0.40 -16.96 -16.23
CA TYR A 58 0.36 -18.07 -15.61
C TYR A 58 1.41 -17.58 -14.60
N GLY A 59 1.30 -16.32 -14.16
CA GLY A 59 2.26 -15.68 -13.28
C GLY A 59 1.90 -15.88 -11.81
N LYS A 60 2.90 -16.23 -10.99
CA LYS A 60 2.76 -16.36 -9.53
C LYS A 60 2.88 -15.02 -8.80
N TYR A 61 3.40 -13.99 -9.45
CA TYR A 61 3.76 -12.71 -8.83
C TYR A 61 2.97 -11.53 -9.42
N PRO A 62 2.68 -10.51 -8.60
CA PRO A 62 2.09 -9.26 -9.08
C PRO A 62 2.94 -8.58 -10.13
N ILE A 63 2.28 -7.92 -11.08
CA ILE A 63 2.94 -7.02 -12.03
C ILE A 63 3.37 -5.76 -11.25
N VAL A 64 4.62 -5.36 -11.37
CA VAL A 64 5.19 -4.20 -10.68
C VAL A 64 5.47 -3.04 -11.63
N ILE A 65 5.39 -1.82 -11.09
CA ILE A 65 5.92 -0.59 -11.67
C ILE A 65 7.16 -0.22 -10.86
N HIS A 66 8.25 0.08 -11.55
CA HIS A 66 9.49 0.59 -10.97
C HIS A 66 9.51 2.11 -11.17
N PRO A 67 9.04 2.90 -10.18
CA PRO A 67 9.11 4.35 -10.30
C PRO A 67 10.56 4.79 -10.36
N GLU A 68 10.84 5.78 -11.20
CA GLU A 68 12.14 6.43 -11.23
C GLU A 68 12.35 7.23 -9.95
N TYR A 69 13.61 7.46 -9.61
CA TYR A 69 13.94 8.40 -8.55
C TYR A 69 13.50 9.80 -8.96
N PRO A 70 13.02 10.62 -8.00
CA PRO A 70 12.64 11.98 -8.31
C PRO A 70 13.86 12.79 -8.78
N GLU A 71 13.65 13.72 -9.71
CA GLU A 71 14.72 14.47 -10.37
C GLU A 71 15.65 15.19 -9.37
N TRP A 72 15.10 15.74 -8.29
CA TRP A 72 15.90 16.40 -7.25
C TRP A 72 16.92 15.47 -6.59
N TRP A 73 16.60 14.17 -6.44
CA TRP A 73 17.50 13.18 -5.87
C TRP A 73 18.62 12.84 -6.85
N LEU A 74 18.28 12.68 -8.12
CA LEU A 74 19.25 12.48 -9.19
C LEU A 74 20.23 13.67 -9.29
N LYS A 75 19.71 14.90 -9.18
CA LYS A 75 20.52 16.12 -9.15
C LYS A 75 21.47 16.16 -7.95
N LEU A 76 20.97 15.81 -6.75
CA LEU A 76 21.81 15.74 -5.55
C LEU A 76 22.94 14.73 -5.69
N ILE A 77 22.68 13.57 -6.31
CA ILE A 77 23.72 12.57 -6.60
C ILE A 77 24.81 13.19 -7.48
N VAL A 78 24.45 13.84 -8.58
CA VAL A 78 25.42 14.47 -9.48
C VAL A 78 26.25 15.54 -8.74
N GLU A 79 25.60 16.41 -7.98
CA GLU A 79 26.27 17.49 -7.24
C GLU A 79 27.23 16.96 -6.15
N THR A 80 26.85 15.91 -5.44
CA THR A 80 27.66 15.33 -4.35
C THR A 80 28.77 14.40 -4.83
N THR A 81 28.61 13.80 -6.01
CA THR A 81 29.55 12.81 -6.54
C THR A 81 30.73 13.46 -7.28
N GLY A 82 30.59 14.73 -7.68
CA GLY A 82 31.59 15.47 -8.44
C GLY A 82 31.89 14.78 -9.78
N ASP A 83 33.17 14.72 -10.14
CA ASP A 83 33.60 14.26 -11.46
C ASP A 83 33.53 12.74 -11.67
N LYS A 84 33.17 11.94 -10.65
CA LYS A 84 33.25 10.46 -10.75
C LYS A 84 32.25 9.84 -11.72
N LEU A 85 31.17 10.57 -12.06
CA LEU A 85 30.17 10.13 -13.04
C LEU A 85 30.41 10.72 -14.43
N LEU A 86 31.44 11.55 -14.60
CA LEU A 86 31.81 12.08 -15.91
C LEU A 86 32.32 10.94 -16.78
N TYR A 87 31.73 10.82 -17.97
CA TYR A 87 32.21 9.90 -18.99
C TYR A 87 33.53 10.42 -19.56
N GLN A 88 34.62 9.69 -19.33
CA GLN A 88 35.90 9.97 -19.98
C GLN A 88 35.85 9.43 -21.40
N ASN A 89 35.64 10.33 -22.37
CA ASN A 89 35.79 9.99 -23.77
C ASN A 89 37.28 10.03 -24.12
N ASP A 90 37.98 8.91 -23.94
CA ASP A 90 39.35 8.73 -24.42
C ASP A 90 39.31 8.63 -25.95
N ASN A 91 39.16 9.77 -26.61
CA ASN A 91 39.49 9.92 -28.02
C ASN A 91 40.99 9.71 -28.18
N LYS A 92 41.41 8.45 -28.32
CA LYS A 92 42.69 8.12 -28.96
C LYS A 92 42.49 8.30 -30.46
N GLU A 93 42.78 9.49 -30.95
CA GLU A 93 43.30 9.66 -32.31
C GLU A 93 44.66 8.96 -32.45
#